data_AF-A0A7S4NW38-F1
#
_entry.id   AF-A0A7S4NW38-F1
#
_cell.length_a   1.000
_cell.length_b   1.000
_cell.length_c   1.000
_cell.angle_alpha   90.00
_cell.angle_beta   90.00
_cell.angle_gamma   90.00
#
_symmetry.space_group_name_H-M   'P 1'
#
loop_
_entity.id
_entity.type
_entity.pdbx_description
1 polymer ?
#
loop_
_entity_poly.entity_id
_entity_poly.type
_entity_poly.pdbx_seq_one_letter_code
_entity_poly.pdbx_strand_id
1 'polypeptide(L)'
;GQRIWKGGFPFTGNNQSHMTRDELMACIYKPYPSANTVDTEEDYYNNVIFQREYYSPQSKDTYPVDMVPLAYSETEKRSLMDRLAEQKLSEEKSADRNNDPSSKIDKDIAFSPSEIDEQLGPVSGVHYHMDEYRREIIEKLTPVLPKLDALVEAAALVEGCKSVDSKQGWLATFFGLHDKGLETLQERVANLQSDVKEIQNDPAMLMSEEETAEGPLPNEYVEYAPVYKAYLQYCRGESKSPYCATGDLGETGLLALFHERVRWRKIFDKISEGVSNALKQHQVNSRDGLHDRIGKVDIDFSTTELEDAFRLDHQLKTLRLFDAKKIEIQRELVTRVNLGGGESPHQRVTSAKKWQ
;
A
#
# COMPACT_ATOMS: atom_id res chain seq x y z
N GLY A 1 -44.96 -31.46 0.40
CA GLY A 1 -44.55 -30.10 0.83
C GLY A 1 -45.76 -29.27 1.18
N GLN A 2 -46.32 -29.45 2.38
CA GLN A 2 -47.40 -28.58 2.89
C GLN A 2 -46.76 -27.35 3.56
N ARG A 3 -47.34 -26.17 3.36
CA ARG A 3 -46.94 -24.91 4.02
C ARG A 3 -48.12 -24.36 4.80
N ILE A 4 -47.84 -23.78 5.96
CA ILE A 4 -48.86 -23.13 6.82
C ILE A 4 -48.92 -21.65 6.45
N TRP A 5 -50.11 -21.17 6.13
CA TRP A 5 -50.36 -19.74 5.92
C TRP A 5 -50.34 -19.02 7.27
N LYS A 6 -49.53 -17.96 7.37
CA LYS A 6 -49.52 -17.04 8.52
C LYS A 6 -50.16 -15.73 8.10
N GLY A 7 -50.95 -15.11 8.98
CA GLY A 7 -51.45 -13.76 8.77
C GLY A 7 -50.29 -12.78 8.62
N GLY A 8 -50.38 -11.88 7.64
CA GLY A 8 -49.38 -10.83 7.46
C GLY A 8 -49.40 -9.86 8.64
N PHE A 9 -48.23 -9.42 9.10
CA PHE A 9 -48.15 -8.29 10.03
C PHE A 9 -48.57 -7.01 9.27
N PRO A 10 -49.47 -6.17 9.83
CA PRO A 10 -50.04 -5.02 9.12
C PRO A 10 -49.05 -3.90 8.80
N PHE A 11 -47.79 -3.99 9.26
CA PHE A 11 -46.74 -2.99 9.00
C PHE A 11 -45.96 -3.27 7.71
N THR A 12 -45.94 -4.49 7.18
CA THR A 12 -45.12 -4.84 6.01
C THR A 12 -45.92 -4.77 4.70
N GLY A 13 -46.48 -3.60 4.40
CA GLY A 13 -46.76 -3.24 3.01
C GLY A 13 -45.43 -2.83 2.37
N ASN A 14 -45.08 -3.39 1.21
CA ASN A 14 -43.79 -3.26 0.49
C ASN A 14 -43.29 -1.83 0.15
N ASN A 15 -43.82 -0.77 0.77
CA ASN A 15 -43.47 0.63 0.54
C ASN A 15 -43.33 1.44 1.85
N GLN A 16 -43.02 0.83 3.00
CA GLN A 16 -42.62 1.62 4.18
C GLN A 16 -41.23 2.22 3.95
N SER A 17 -41.18 3.53 3.74
CA SER A 17 -39.97 4.27 3.38
C SER A 17 -38.97 4.40 4.55
N HIS A 18 -39.42 4.21 5.80
CA HIS A 18 -38.63 4.44 7.00
C HIS A 18 -39.06 3.51 8.15
N MET A 19 -38.07 3.01 8.90
CA MET A 19 -38.24 2.19 10.11
C MET A 19 -38.14 3.10 11.34
N THR A 20 -38.99 2.89 12.35
CA THR A 20 -38.90 3.63 13.62
C THR A 20 -37.70 3.15 14.45
N ARG A 21 -37.27 3.95 15.44
CA ARG A 21 -36.20 3.55 16.37
C ARG A 21 -36.50 2.23 17.05
N ASP A 22 -37.72 2.05 17.57
CA ASP A 22 -38.07 0.85 18.34
C ASP A 22 -38.10 -0.41 17.46
N GLU A 23 -38.56 -0.29 16.21
CA GLU A 23 -38.48 -1.37 15.22
C GLU A 23 -37.03 -1.71 14.87
N LEU A 24 -36.17 -0.70 14.69
CA LEU A 24 -34.75 -0.90 14.43
C LEU A 24 -34.05 -1.57 15.62
N MET A 25 -34.38 -1.16 16.85
CA MET A 25 -33.85 -1.78 18.07
C MET A 25 -34.28 -3.24 18.19
N ALA A 26 -35.52 -3.58 17.81
CA ALA A 26 -35.99 -4.96 17.74
C ALA A 26 -35.23 -5.79 16.67
N CYS A 27 -34.80 -5.16 15.57
CA CYS A 27 -33.94 -5.80 14.56
C CYS A 27 -32.51 -6.00 15.05
N ILE A 28 -31.92 -5.02 15.74
CA ILE A 28 -30.57 -5.09 16.32
C ILE A 28 -30.51 -6.21 17.37
N TYR A 29 -31.46 -6.21 18.31
CA TYR A 29 -31.53 -7.20 19.39
C TYR A 29 -32.32 -8.45 19.02
N LYS A 30 -32.17 -8.92 17.78
CA LYS A 30 -32.76 -10.18 17.33
C LYS A 30 -32.35 -11.34 18.27
N PRO A 31 -33.26 -12.26 18.64
CA PRO A 31 -32.98 -13.28 19.64
C PRO A 31 -32.07 -14.39 19.08
N TYR A 32 -30.75 -14.15 19.15
CA TYR A 32 -29.74 -15.16 18.88
C TYR A 32 -29.40 -15.95 20.15
N PRO A 33 -28.95 -17.22 20.04
CA PRO A 33 -28.46 -17.99 21.18
C PRO A 33 -27.26 -17.30 21.85
N SER A 34 -27.42 -16.89 23.11
CA SER A 34 -26.41 -16.10 23.85
C SER A 34 -25.05 -16.78 23.97
N ALA A 35 -25.02 -18.12 24.07
CA ALA A 35 -23.78 -18.88 24.19
C ALA A 35 -22.82 -18.71 23.00
N ASN A 36 -23.31 -18.30 21.82
CA ASN A 36 -22.49 -18.10 20.63
C ASN A 36 -22.71 -16.72 19.98
N THR A 37 -23.16 -15.75 20.78
CA THR A 37 -23.37 -14.37 20.33
C THR A 37 -22.42 -13.46 21.09
N VAL A 38 -21.72 -12.60 20.37
CA VAL A 38 -20.86 -11.55 20.93
C VAL A 38 -21.52 -10.21 20.67
N ASP A 39 -21.72 -9.43 21.73
CA ASP A 39 -22.30 -8.10 21.69
C ASP A 39 -21.23 -7.08 22.08
N THR A 40 -21.04 -6.08 21.24
CA THR A 40 -20.09 -4.98 21.44
C THR A 40 -20.82 -3.65 21.28
N GLU A 41 -20.51 -2.70 22.16
CA GLU A 41 -21.05 -1.34 22.14
C GLU A 41 -19.90 -0.35 22.27
N GLU A 42 -19.84 0.60 21.34
CA GLU A 42 -18.82 1.65 21.33
C GLU A 42 -19.51 3.03 21.36
N ASP A 43 -19.22 3.80 22.40
CA ASP A 43 -19.78 5.13 22.62
C ASP A 43 -18.79 6.21 22.11
N TYR A 44 -19.23 6.97 21.11
CA TYR A 44 -18.51 8.10 20.52
C TYR A 44 -19.13 9.44 20.94
N TYR A 45 -19.73 9.50 22.13
CA TYR A 45 -20.45 10.63 22.75
C TYR A 45 -21.72 11.04 22.02
N ASN A 46 -21.58 11.48 20.77
CA ASN A 46 -22.70 11.95 19.95
C ASN A 46 -23.46 10.79 19.28
N ASN A 47 -22.80 9.64 19.11
CA ASN A 47 -23.34 8.44 18.48
C ASN A 47 -22.85 7.21 19.24
N VAL A 48 -23.68 6.16 19.25
CA VAL A 48 -23.32 4.84 19.78
C VAL A 48 -23.43 3.84 18.64
N ILE A 49 -22.41 2.98 18.50
CA ILE A 49 -22.38 1.89 17.52
C ILE A 49 -22.62 0.58 18.25
N PHE A 50 -23.63 -0.17 17.79
CA PHE A 50 -23.93 -1.51 18.27
C PHE A 50 -23.48 -2.54 17.24
N GLN A 51 -22.66 -3.51 17.67
CA GLN A 51 -22.23 -4.63 16.84
C GLN A 51 -22.60 -5.93 17.54
N ARG A 52 -23.33 -6.80 16.83
CA ARG A 52 -23.77 -8.11 17.34
C ARG A 52 -23.40 -9.17 16.32
N GLU A 53 -22.59 -10.12 16.73
CA GLU A 53 -22.08 -11.18 15.88
C GLU A 53 -22.48 -12.54 16.43
N TYR A 54 -23.17 -13.34 15.62
CA TYR A 54 -23.56 -14.70 15.96
C TYR A 54 -22.76 -15.70 15.14
N TYR A 55 -22.10 -16.63 15.83
CA TYR A 55 -21.36 -17.73 15.21
C TYR A 55 -22.08 -19.05 15.49
N SER A 56 -22.46 -19.79 14.45
CA SER A 56 -23.05 -21.11 14.69
C SER A 56 -21.98 -22.07 15.24
N PRO A 57 -22.32 -23.06 16.09
CA PRO A 57 -21.33 -24.01 16.60
C PRO A 57 -20.55 -24.75 15.50
N GLN A 58 -21.22 -25.02 14.37
CA GLN A 58 -20.65 -25.70 13.20
C GLN A 58 -19.78 -24.78 12.33
N SER A 59 -19.88 -23.46 12.50
CA SER A 59 -19.18 -22.51 11.64
C SER A 59 -17.67 -22.62 11.77
N LYS A 60 -17.17 -22.96 12.96
CA LYS A 60 -15.74 -23.09 13.27
C LYS A 60 -15.03 -24.15 12.45
N ASP A 61 -15.71 -25.28 12.21
CA ASP A 61 -15.13 -26.42 11.51
C ASP A 61 -15.38 -26.38 10.00
N THR A 62 -16.38 -25.61 9.58
CA THR A 62 -16.87 -25.62 8.20
C THR A 62 -16.35 -24.46 7.37
N TYR A 63 -16.11 -23.30 7.99
CA TYR A 63 -15.73 -22.07 7.27
C TYR A 63 -14.26 -21.70 7.49
N PRO A 64 -13.62 -21.10 6.47
CA PRO A 64 -12.28 -20.58 6.62
C PRO A 64 -12.25 -19.39 7.59
N VAL A 65 -11.08 -19.14 8.17
CA VAL A 65 -10.82 -18.04 9.11
C VAL A 65 -11.21 -16.67 8.53
N ASP A 66 -11.04 -16.48 7.22
CA ASP A 66 -11.40 -15.20 6.58
C ASP A 66 -12.92 -14.95 6.54
N MET A 67 -13.77 -15.98 6.66
CA MET A 67 -15.22 -15.83 6.79
C MET A 67 -15.67 -15.75 8.25
N VAL A 68 -14.91 -16.35 9.17
CA VAL A 68 -15.21 -16.44 10.60
C VAL A 68 -13.93 -16.10 11.37
N PRO A 69 -13.61 -14.79 11.53
CA PRO A 69 -12.32 -14.33 12.05
C PRO A 69 -12.26 -14.44 13.58
N LEU A 70 -12.22 -15.68 14.08
CA LEU A 70 -12.11 -15.97 15.51
C LEU A 70 -10.64 -15.99 15.93
N ALA A 71 -10.28 -15.17 16.91
CA ALA A 71 -8.98 -15.17 17.56
C ALA A 71 -9.06 -15.87 18.92
N TYR A 72 -8.15 -16.81 19.18
CA TYR A 72 -8.03 -17.52 20.47
C TYR A 72 -6.84 -17.04 21.31
N SER A 73 -6.01 -16.17 20.73
CA SER A 73 -4.88 -15.52 21.38
C SER A 73 -4.80 -14.03 21.00
N GLU A 74 -4.14 -13.23 21.83
CA GLU A 74 -3.89 -11.82 21.53
C GLU A 74 -3.03 -11.62 20.27
N THR A 75 -2.12 -12.56 19.99
CA THR A 75 -1.31 -12.54 18.76
C THR A 75 -2.16 -12.78 17.51
N GLU A 76 -3.07 -13.75 17.55
CA GLU A 76 -4.01 -13.99 16.44
C GLU A 76 -4.97 -12.80 16.27
N LYS A 77 -5.45 -12.24 17.38
CA LYS A 77 -6.33 -11.07 17.37
C LYS A 77 -5.66 -9.89 16.66
N ARG A 78 -4.43 -9.56 17.02
CA ARG A 78 -3.67 -8.48 16.35
C ARG A 78 -3.48 -8.78 14.87
N SER A 79 -3.00 -9.97 14.52
CA SER A 79 -2.78 -10.36 13.12
C SER A 79 -4.06 -10.33 12.28
N LEU A 80 -5.19 -10.76 12.83
CA LEU A 80 -6.49 -10.72 12.14
C LEU A 80 -7.01 -9.28 12.00
N MET A 81 -6.87 -8.47 13.04
CA MET A 81 -7.23 -7.05 12.99
C MET A 81 -6.40 -6.32 11.92
N ASP A 82 -5.10 -6.56 11.85
CA ASP A 82 -4.22 -5.98 10.83
C ASP A 82 -4.66 -6.40 9.42
N ARG A 83 -4.93 -7.70 9.21
CA ARG A 83 -5.40 -8.22 7.91
C ARG A 83 -6.76 -7.62 7.50
N LEU A 84 -7.72 -7.55 8.42
CA LEU A 84 -9.04 -6.98 8.15
C LEU A 84 -8.95 -5.47 7.90
N ALA A 85 -8.07 -4.76 8.59
CA ALA A 85 -7.80 -3.35 8.35
C ALA A 85 -7.20 -3.13 6.95
N GLU A 86 -6.24 -3.96 6.53
CA GLU A 86 -5.67 -3.93 5.18
C GLU A 86 -6.74 -4.20 4.11
N GLN A 87 -7.59 -5.21 4.31
CA GLN A 87 -8.67 -5.53 3.39
C GLN A 87 -9.66 -4.37 3.28
N LYS A 88 -10.15 -3.84 4.41
CA LYS A 88 -11.07 -2.70 4.43
C LYS A 88 -10.47 -1.49 3.72
N LEU A 89 -9.22 -1.15 4.01
CA LEU A 89 -8.54 -0.03 3.37
C LEU A 89 -8.38 -0.25 1.86
N SER A 90 -8.11 -1.48 1.43
CA SER A 90 -8.05 -1.85 0.00
C SER A 90 -9.40 -1.70 -0.68
N GLU A 91 -10.48 -2.15 -0.04
CA GLU A 91 -11.85 -2.03 -0.54
C GLU A 91 -12.31 -0.57 -0.62
N GLU A 92 -12.06 0.24 0.42
CA GLU A 92 -12.36 1.68 0.42
C GLU A 92 -11.61 2.39 -0.72
N LYS A 93 -10.30 2.16 -0.85
CA LYS A 93 -9.49 2.72 -1.95
C LYS A 93 -10.01 2.28 -3.33
N SER A 94 -10.47 1.03 -3.44
CA SER A 94 -11.03 0.49 -4.68
C SER A 94 -12.42 1.07 -4.98
N ALA A 95 -13.22 1.34 -3.95
CA ALA A 95 -14.56 1.92 -4.05
C ALA A 95 -14.49 3.42 -4.41
N ASP A 96 -13.55 4.17 -3.84
CA ASP A 96 -13.31 5.58 -4.19
C ASP A 96 -12.88 5.71 -5.66
N ARG A 97 -11.98 4.83 -6.09
CA ARG A 97 -11.63 4.67 -7.51
C ARG A 97 -12.83 4.28 -8.35
N ASN A 98 -13.87 3.67 -7.80
CA ASN A 98 -15.00 3.14 -8.56
C ASN A 98 -16.24 4.03 -8.64
N ASN A 99 -16.54 4.79 -7.59
CA ASN A 99 -17.79 5.49 -7.40
C ASN A 99 -17.72 6.99 -7.75
N ASP A 100 -16.54 7.59 -7.82
CA ASP A 100 -16.42 9.00 -8.21
C ASP A 100 -16.52 9.13 -9.75
N PRO A 101 -17.51 9.83 -10.33
CA PRO A 101 -17.54 10.10 -11.77
C PRO A 101 -16.30 10.88 -12.27
N SER A 102 -15.58 11.56 -11.38
CA SER A 102 -14.28 12.18 -11.66
C SER A 102 -13.12 11.18 -11.71
N SER A 103 -13.22 10.07 -10.95
CA SER A 103 -12.29 8.94 -10.99
C SER A 103 -12.40 8.11 -12.28
N LYS A 104 -13.46 8.26 -13.10
CA LYS A 104 -13.50 7.64 -14.44
C LYS A 104 -12.29 8.04 -15.30
N ILE A 105 -11.81 9.27 -15.16
CA ILE A 105 -10.62 9.75 -15.88
C ILE A 105 -9.35 9.04 -15.37
N ASP A 106 -9.27 8.71 -14.07
CA ASP A 106 -8.18 7.92 -13.50
C ASP A 106 -8.31 6.41 -13.82
N LYS A 107 -9.53 5.89 -13.99
CA LYS A 107 -9.81 4.51 -14.48
C LYS A 107 -9.39 4.30 -15.93
N ASP A 108 -9.45 5.36 -16.75
CA ASP A 108 -9.08 5.31 -18.17
C ASP A 108 -7.56 5.34 -18.38
N ILE A 109 -6.78 5.53 -17.31
CA ILE A 109 -5.33 5.32 -17.32
C ILE A 109 -5.06 3.81 -17.28
N ALA A 110 -5.41 3.15 -18.37
CA ALA A 110 -5.05 1.76 -18.58
C ALA A 110 -3.53 1.68 -18.71
N PHE A 111 -2.94 0.82 -17.87
CA PHE A 111 -1.61 0.31 -18.13
C PHE A 111 -1.76 -0.82 -19.15
N SER A 112 -1.56 -0.52 -20.42
CA SER A 112 -1.54 -1.53 -21.47
C SER A 112 -0.12 -1.60 -22.03
N PRO A 113 0.51 -2.77 -22.06
CA PRO A 113 1.61 -2.99 -22.98
C PRO A 113 1.03 -2.83 -24.39
N SER A 114 1.33 -1.72 -25.06
CA SER A 114 0.64 -1.36 -26.31
C SER A 114 1.03 -2.28 -27.48
N GLU A 115 2.16 -2.99 -27.38
CA GLU A 115 2.65 -3.89 -28.41
C GLU A 115 3.19 -5.18 -27.77
N ILE A 116 2.33 -6.18 -27.74
CA ILE A 116 2.67 -7.53 -27.33
C ILE A 116 3.03 -8.29 -28.61
N ASP A 117 4.30 -8.34 -28.97
CA ASP A 117 4.75 -9.26 -30.02
C ASP A 117 4.47 -10.71 -29.56
N GLU A 118 3.87 -11.51 -30.44
CA GLU A 118 3.61 -12.94 -30.21
C GLU A 118 4.92 -13.74 -30.23
N GLN A 119 5.96 -13.22 -30.88
CA GLN A 119 7.31 -13.75 -30.75
C GLN A 119 7.92 -13.29 -29.42
N LEU A 120 8.61 -14.20 -28.72
CA LEU A 120 9.30 -13.98 -27.43
C LEU A 120 10.28 -12.80 -27.50
N GLY A 121 9.76 -11.59 -27.39
CA GLY A 121 10.48 -10.33 -27.33
C GLY A 121 10.21 -9.60 -26.02
N PRO A 122 11.08 -8.65 -25.64
CA PRO A 122 10.82 -7.80 -24.49
C PRO A 122 9.50 -7.06 -24.68
N VAL A 123 8.75 -6.86 -23.58
CA VAL A 123 7.52 -6.07 -23.61
C VAL A 123 7.88 -4.62 -23.97
N SER A 124 7.56 -4.19 -25.19
CA SER A 124 7.74 -2.81 -25.66
C SER A 124 6.47 -1.97 -25.41
N GLY A 125 6.63 -0.65 -25.41
CA GLY A 125 5.48 0.27 -25.34
C GLY A 125 4.75 0.26 -23.99
N VAL A 126 5.49 0.10 -22.89
CA VAL A 126 4.93 0.21 -21.55
C VAL A 126 4.65 1.69 -21.27
N HIS A 127 3.46 2.17 -21.63
CA HIS A 127 3.04 3.56 -21.44
C HIS A 127 1.73 3.68 -20.68
N TYR A 128 1.59 4.77 -19.91
CA TYR A 128 0.30 5.14 -19.34
C TYR A 128 -0.50 5.88 -20.40
N HIS A 129 -1.77 5.52 -20.58
CA HIS A 129 -2.67 6.29 -21.43
C HIS A 129 -3.11 7.56 -20.68
N MET A 130 -2.47 8.68 -21.00
CA MET A 130 -2.70 9.98 -20.35
C MET A 130 -3.71 10.84 -21.12
N ASP A 131 -4.54 11.58 -20.40
CA ASP A 131 -5.38 12.62 -20.98
C ASP A 131 -4.54 13.81 -21.50
N GLU A 132 -5.19 14.74 -22.21
CA GLU A 132 -4.53 15.93 -22.75
C GLU A 132 -3.88 16.79 -21.66
N TYR A 133 -4.55 16.93 -20.51
CA TYR A 133 -4.04 17.71 -19.38
C TYR A 133 -2.75 17.13 -18.79
N ARG A 134 -2.68 15.81 -18.57
CA ARG A 134 -1.46 15.15 -18.09
C ARG A 134 -0.33 15.19 -19.12
N ARG A 135 -0.64 15.08 -20.42
CA ARG A 135 0.36 15.26 -21.48
C ARG A 135 0.95 16.65 -21.50
N GLU A 136 0.14 17.67 -21.26
CA GLU A 136 0.62 19.05 -21.13
C GLU A 136 1.54 19.21 -19.90
N ILE A 137 1.18 18.61 -18.76
CA ILE A 137 2.07 18.59 -17.57
C ILE A 137 3.42 17.96 -17.92
N ILE A 138 3.42 16.81 -18.61
CA ILE A 138 4.66 16.14 -19.06
C ILE A 138 5.48 17.06 -19.96
N GLU A 139 4.85 17.72 -20.93
CA GLU A 139 5.53 18.64 -21.85
C GLU A 139 6.18 19.81 -21.11
N LYS A 140 5.50 20.39 -20.11
CA LYS A 140 6.05 21.51 -19.34
C LYS A 140 7.11 21.07 -18.31
N LEU A 141 7.03 19.85 -17.77
CA LEU A 141 8.01 19.33 -16.79
C LEU A 141 9.27 18.74 -17.44
N THR A 142 9.18 18.17 -18.65
CA THR A 142 10.32 17.52 -19.34
C THR A 142 11.56 18.44 -19.46
N PRO A 143 11.43 19.74 -19.80
CA PRO A 143 12.58 20.65 -19.83
C PRO A 143 13.20 20.95 -18.45
N VAL A 144 12.41 20.86 -17.38
CA VAL A 144 12.84 21.11 -16.00
C VAL A 144 13.59 19.92 -15.43
N LEU A 145 13.14 18.70 -15.76
CA LEU A 145 13.72 17.44 -15.31
C LEU A 145 14.16 16.57 -16.49
N PRO A 146 15.22 16.98 -17.23
CA PRO A 146 15.63 16.27 -18.43
C PRO A 146 16.12 14.86 -18.10
N LYS A 147 15.63 13.87 -18.87
CA LYS A 147 15.97 12.43 -18.75
C LYS A 147 15.39 11.71 -17.53
N LEU A 148 14.49 12.35 -16.77
CA LEU A 148 13.78 11.74 -15.64
C LEU A 148 12.35 11.35 -16.02
N ASP A 149 12.22 10.59 -17.11
CA ASP A 149 10.93 10.34 -17.76
C ASP A 149 9.91 9.66 -16.85
N ALA A 150 10.33 8.71 -15.99
CA ALA A 150 9.40 8.00 -15.11
C ALA A 150 8.96 8.86 -13.93
N LEU A 151 9.85 9.72 -13.41
CA LEU A 151 9.48 10.72 -12.41
C LEU A 151 8.50 11.75 -12.99
N VAL A 152 8.74 12.24 -14.21
CA VAL A 152 7.86 13.18 -14.89
C VAL A 152 6.48 12.57 -15.16
N GLU A 153 6.42 11.33 -15.66
CA GLU A 153 5.16 10.59 -15.84
C GLU A 153 4.43 10.38 -14.51
N ALA A 154 5.12 9.95 -13.45
CA ALA A 154 4.53 9.75 -12.13
C ALA A 154 4.00 11.06 -11.54
N ALA A 155 4.74 12.17 -11.69
CA ALA A 155 4.30 13.48 -11.26
C ALA A 155 3.07 13.95 -12.03
N ALA A 156 3.01 13.70 -13.34
CA ALA A 156 1.83 14.02 -14.15
C ALA A 156 0.59 13.21 -13.72
N LEU A 157 0.75 11.93 -13.33
CA LEU A 157 -0.34 11.13 -12.77
C LEU A 157 -0.93 11.75 -11.51
N VAL A 158 -0.07 12.15 -10.57
CA VAL A 158 -0.47 12.80 -9.31
C VAL A 158 -1.11 14.17 -9.60
N GLU A 159 -0.47 15.02 -10.39
CA GLU A 159 -0.97 16.38 -10.65
C GLU A 159 -2.18 16.44 -11.57
N GLY A 160 -2.43 15.39 -12.35
CA GLY A 160 -3.65 15.21 -13.13
C GLY A 160 -4.90 14.97 -12.29
N CYS A 161 -4.76 14.64 -11.01
CA CYS A 161 -5.87 14.33 -10.11
C CYS A 161 -6.60 15.58 -9.62
N LYS A 162 -7.93 15.49 -9.53
CA LYS A 162 -8.80 16.58 -9.04
C LYS A 162 -8.98 16.61 -7.53
N SER A 163 -8.98 15.45 -6.88
CA SER A 163 -9.16 15.31 -5.43
C SER A 163 -7.83 15.01 -4.74
N VAL A 164 -7.74 15.42 -3.47
CA VAL A 164 -6.59 15.09 -2.61
C VAL A 164 -6.50 13.57 -2.41
N ASP A 165 -7.63 12.90 -2.26
CA ASP A 165 -7.67 11.45 -2.05
C ASP A 165 -7.12 10.67 -3.26
N SER A 166 -7.44 11.10 -4.49
CA SER A 166 -6.85 10.50 -5.70
C SER A 166 -5.33 10.72 -5.76
N LYS A 167 -4.84 11.91 -5.39
CA LYS A 167 -3.40 12.19 -5.30
C LYS A 167 -2.71 11.25 -4.31
N GLN A 168 -3.29 11.11 -3.11
CA GLN A 168 -2.78 10.20 -2.09
C GLN A 168 -2.87 8.73 -2.54
N GLY A 169 -3.90 8.37 -3.32
CA GLY A 169 -4.02 7.06 -3.94
C GLY A 169 -2.87 6.71 -4.89
N TRP A 170 -2.42 7.64 -5.73
CA TRP A 170 -1.24 7.46 -6.59
C TRP A 170 0.06 7.44 -5.79
N LEU A 171 0.22 8.35 -4.83
CA LEU A 171 1.40 8.38 -3.96
C LEU A 171 1.54 7.11 -3.13
N ALA A 172 0.42 6.48 -2.75
CA ALA A 172 0.44 5.18 -2.09
C ALA A 172 1.02 4.08 -3.01
N THR A 173 0.72 4.11 -4.31
CA THR A 173 1.29 3.15 -5.28
C THR A 173 2.77 3.39 -5.53
N PHE A 174 3.23 4.65 -5.46
CA PHE A 174 4.63 5.01 -5.60
C PHE A 174 5.36 4.82 -4.28
N PHE A 175 5.60 3.56 -3.92
CA PHE A 175 6.34 3.18 -2.73
C PHE A 175 5.79 3.68 -1.39
N GLY A 176 4.47 3.87 -1.30
CA GLY A 176 3.83 4.30 -0.06
C GLY A 176 4.11 5.75 0.33
N LEU A 177 4.48 6.63 -0.61
CA LEU A 177 4.76 8.06 -0.37
C LEU A 177 3.56 8.90 0.07
N HIS A 178 2.37 8.30 0.16
CA HIS A 178 1.19 8.93 0.76
C HIS A 178 1.37 9.22 2.26
N ASP A 179 0.59 10.15 2.77
CA ASP A 179 0.76 10.72 4.12
C ASP A 179 0.66 9.64 5.20
N LYS A 180 -0.37 8.78 5.14
CA LYS A 180 -0.53 7.65 6.08
C LYS A 180 0.65 6.68 6.07
N GLY A 181 1.26 6.45 4.90
CA GLY A 181 2.42 5.57 4.78
C GLY A 181 3.65 6.17 5.46
N LEU A 182 3.85 7.47 5.30
CA LEU A 182 4.94 8.20 5.98
C LEU A 182 4.70 8.29 7.49
N GLU A 183 3.47 8.53 7.94
CA GLU A 183 3.09 8.51 9.36
C GLU A 183 3.36 7.15 9.99
N THR A 184 2.97 6.07 9.33
CA THR A 184 3.24 4.69 9.79
C THR A 184 4.74 4.44 9.91
N LEU A 185 5.55 4.87 8.93
CA LEU A 185 7.00 4.74 9.01
C LEU A 185 7.59 5.59 10.14
N GLN A 186 7.09 6.81 10.33
CA GLN A 186 7.51 7.71 11.40
C GLN A 186 7.21 7.12 12.78
N GLU A 187 6.02 6.55 12.98
CA GLU A 187 5.64 5.88 14.23
C GLU A 187 6.56 4.71 14.52
N ARG A 188 6.85 3.88 13.53
CA ARG A 188 7.79 2.76 13.71
C ARG A 188 9.21 3.25 14.04
N VAL A 189 9.68 4.33 13.42
CA VAL A 189 10.97 4.96 13.77
C VAL A 189 10.94 5.51 15.20
N ALA A 190 9.84 6.13 15.63
CA ALA A 190 9.69 6.60 17.00
C ALA A 190 9.71 5.46 18.02
N ASN A 191 9.07 4.33 17.70
CA ASN A 191 9.12 3.12 18.52
C ASN A 191 10.55 2.56 18.63
N LEU A 192 11.30 2.51 17.53
CA LEU A 192 12.72 2.11 17.57
C LEU A 192 13.54 3.04 18.47
N GLN A 193 13.35 4.36 18.36
CA GLN A 193 14.04 5.32 19.22
C GLN A 193 13.64 5.18 20.69
N SER A 194 12.41 4.79 20.97
CA SER A 194 11.96 4.47 22.33
C SER A 194 12.64 3.20 22.86
N ASP A 195 12.73 2.15 22.04
CA ASP A 195 13.42 0.91 22.40
C ASP A 195 14.90 1.14 22.69
N VAL A 196 15.58 1.97 21.88
CA VAL A 196 16.98 2.37 22.14
C VAL A 196 17.12 3.00 23.52
N LYS A 197 16.23 3.94 23.86
CA LYS A 197 16.26 4.60 25.18
C LYS A 197 16.01 3.61 26.31
N GLU A 198 15.12 2.64 26.11
CA GLU A 198 14.86 1.59 27.09
C GLU A 198 16.12 0.74 27.33
N ILE A 199 16.78 0.31 26.24
CA ILE A 199 17.99 -0.52 26.28
C ILE A 199 19.18 0.25 26.89
N GLN A 200 19.35 1.52 26.54
CA GLN A 200 20.41 2.37 27.12
C GLN A 200 20.26 2.57 28.63
N ASN A 201 19.02 2.55 29.14
CA ASN A 201 18.75 2.64 30.58
C ASN A 201 18.72 1.27 31.26
N ASP A 202 19.00 0.19 30.54
CA ASP A 202 18.94 -1.17 31.06
C ASP A 202 20.16 -1.45 31.96
N PRO A 203 19.97 -1.91 33.21
CA PRO A 203 21.08 -2.21 34.11
C PRO A 203 22.07 -3.23 33.53
N ALA A 204 21.60 -4.19 32.72
CA ALA A 204 22.48 -5.19 32.11
C ALA A 204 23.42 -4.59 31.06
N MET A 205 23.00 -3.52 30.40
CA MET A 205 23.82 -2.78 29.43
C MET A 205 24.77 -1.79 30.12
N LEU A 206 24.35 -1.20 31.24
CA LEU A 206 25.20 -0.30 32.04
C LEU A 206 26.35 -1.04 32.73
N MET A 207 26.15 -2.30 33.14
CA MET A 207 27.23 -3.09 33.75
C MET A 207 28.34 -3.51 32.77
N SER A 208 28.05 -3.60 31.46
CA SER A 208 29.09 -3.92 30.48
C SER A 208 30.11 -2.81 30.28
N GLU A 209 29.75 -1.54 30.49
CA GLU A 209 30.67 -0.40 30.28
C GLU A 209 31.85 -0.38 31.26
N GLU A 210 31.67 -0.89 32.50
CA GLU A 210 32.74 -0.96 33.50
C GLU A 210 33.75 -2.10 33.24
N GLU A 211 33.33 -3.18 32.56
CA GLU A 211 34.17 -4.37 32.35
C GLU A 211 34.84 -4.44 30.96
N THR A 212 34.23 -3.89 29.89
CA THR A 212 34.73 -4.13 28.52
C THR A 212 35.48 -2.96 27.88
N ALA A 213 35.47 -1.76 28.44
CA ALA A 213 36.03 -0.53 27.83
C ALA A 213 35.49 -0.20 26.43
N GLU A 214 34.50 -0.95 25.93
CA GLU A 214 33.72 -0.66 24.75
C GLU A 214 32.55 0.22 25.20
N GLY A 215 32.59 1.51 24.84
CA GLY A 215 31.60 2.50 25.25
C GLY A 215 30.17 2.22 24.75
N PRO A 216 29.22 3.11 25.04
CA PRO A 216 27.81 2.93 24.69
C PRO A 216 27.65 2.64 23.20
N LEU A 217 26.71 1.75 22.87
CA LEU A 217 26.36 1.36 21.51
C LEU A 217 26.33 2.60 20.58
N PRO A 218 27.13 2.64 19.49
CA PRO A 218 27.13 3.74 18.53
C PRO A 218 25.72 4.11 18.06
N ASN A 219 25.50 5.37 17.67
CA ASN A 219 24.21 5.84 17.14
C ASN A 219 23.72 5.03 15.91
N GLU A 220 24.60 4.28 15.27
CA GLU A 220 24.31 3.35 14.17
C GLU A 220 23.54 2.09 14.63
N TYR A 221 23.37 1.88 15.95
CA TYR A 221 22.70 0.70 16.51
C TYR A 221 21.18 0.85 16.73
N VAL A 222 20.58 1.98 16.35
CA VAL A 222 19.12 2.19 16.49
C VAL A 222 18.32 1.07 15.83
N GLU A 223 18.80 0.58 14.69
CA GLU A 223 18.15 -0.48 13.92
C GLU A 223 18.21 -1.83 14.64
N TYR A 224 19.26 -2.08 15.44
CA TYR A 224 19.43 -3.31 16.19
C TYR A 224 18.67 -3.32 17.52
N ALA A 225 18.07 -2.21 17.93
CA ALA A 225 17.34 -2.12 19.20
C ALA A 225 16.30 -3.25 19.40
N PRO A 226 15.48 -3.63 18.40
CA PRO A 226 14.55 -4.75 18.56
C PRO A 226 15.24 -6.08 18.85
N VAL A 227 16.43 -6.30 18.26
CA VAL A 227 17.23 -7.52 18.46
C VAL A 227 17.76 -7.57 19.89
N TYR A 228 18.34 -6.47 20.35
CA TYR A 228 18.83 -6.36 21.73
C TYR A 228 17.69 -6.50 22.74
N LYS A 229 16.55 -5.85 22.50
CA LYS A 229 15.38 -5.96 23.37
C LYS A 229 14.87 -7.39 23.46
N ALA A 230 14.74 -8.10 22.33
CA ALA A 230 14.31 -9.50 22.31
C ALA A 230 15.30 -10.41 23.04
N TYR A 231 16.61 -10.17 22.88
CA TYR A 231 17.65 -10.92 23.59
C TYR A 231 17.60 -10.67 25.10
N LEU A 232 17.48 -9.43 25.56
CA LEU A 232 17.38 -9.09 26.98
C LEU A 232 16.14 -9.71 27.63
N GLN A 233 14.98 -9.65 26.96
CA GLN A 233 13.76 -10.32 27.42
C GLN A 233 13.94 -11.83 27.53
N TYR A 234 14.68 -12.45 26.60
CA TYR A 234 15.01 -13.86 26.66
C TYR A 234 15.92 -14.20 27.86
N CYS A 235 16.98 -13.42 28.06
CA CYS A 235 17.89 -13.60 29.20
C CYS A 235 17.20 -13.47 30.56
N ARG A 236 16.13 -12.65 30.64
CA ARG A 236 15.28 -12.48 31.84
C ARG A 236 14.24 -13.58 32.03
N GLY A 237 14.05 -14.43 31.02
CA GLY A 237 12.97 -15.43 31.00
C GLY A 237 11.58 -14.85 30.74
N GLU A 238 11.47 -13.58 30.32
CA GLU A 238 10.22 -12.93 29.92
C GLU A 238 9.75 -13.41 28.54
N SER A 239 10.71 -13.73 27.66
CA SER A 239 10.47 -14.33 26.35
C SER A 239 11.06 -15.73 26.24
N LYS A 240 10.38 -16.61 25.51
CA LYS A 240 10.89 -17.96 25.17
C LYS A 240 11.83 -17.95 23.97
N SER A 241 11.89 -16.85 23.22
CA SER A 241 12.67 -16.71 22.01
C SER A 241 13.52 -15.44 22.05
N PRO A 242 14.83 -15.53 21.77
CA PRO A 242 15.68 -14.35 21.62
C PRO A 242 15.53 -13.67 20.24
N TYR A 243 14.65 -14.20 19.38
CA TYR A 243 14.52 -13.77 18.00
C TYR A 243 13.49 -12.65 17.83
N CYS A 244 13.87 -11.60 17.11
CA CYS A 244 12.96 -10.65 16.48
C CYS A 244 13.13 -10.70 14.96
N ALA A 245 12.10 -10.28 14.22
CA ALA A 245 12.20 -10.14 12.77
C ALA A 245 13.32 -9.14 12.41
N THR A 246 14.20 -9.53 11.51
CA THR A 246 15.36 -8.73 11.08
C THR A 246 15.07 -7.89 9.83
N GLY A 247 13.81 -7.82 9.39
CA GLY A 247 13.42 -7.12 8.17
C GLY A 247 13.73 -5.62 8.16
N ASP A 248 13.96 -5.04 9.35
CA ASP A 248 14.26 -3.63 9.54
C ASP A 248 15.76 -3.34 9.74
N LEU A 249 16.63 -4.34 9.68
CA LEU A 249 18.09 -4.21 9.85
C LEU A 249 18.83 -3.97 8.53
N GLY A 250 19.81 -3.06 8.52
CA GLY A 250 20.91 -3.03 7.52
C GLY A 250 21.12 -1.70 6.83
N GLU A 251 21.90 -1.67 5.74
CA GLU A 251 22.23 -0.45 4.99
C GLU A 251 20.99 0.29 4.41
N THR A 252 19.86 -0.42 4.32
CA THR A 252 18.52 0.11 4.00
C THR A 252 17.55 -0.05 5.18
N GLY A 253 18.03 0.15 6.40
CA GLY A 253 17.21 0.00 7.59
C GLY A 253 16.10 1.05 7.66
N LEU A 254 15.19 0.86 8.61
CA LEU A 254 13.93 1.59 8.67
C LEU A 254 14.11 3.12 8.71
N LEU A 255 15.14 3.60 9.38
CA LEU A 255 15.45 5.02 9.49
C LEU A 255 15.91 5.62 8.16
N ALA A 256 16.83 4.93 7.48
CA ALA A 256 17.32 5.34 6.17
C ALA A 256 16.17 5.33 5.15
N LEU A 257 15.35 4.28 5.16
CA LEU A 257 14.15 4.17 4.34
C LEU A 257 13.19 5.33 4.61
N PHE A 258 12.84 5.61 5.87
CA PHE A 258 11.95 6.72 6.22
C PHE A 258 12.48 8.06 5.69
N HIS A 259 13.76 8.37 5.94
CA HIS A 259 14.35 9.62 5.45
C HIS A 259 14.37 9.71 3.92
N GLU A 260 14.67 8.61 3.24
CA GLU A 260 14.61 8.53 1.78
C GLU A 260 13.18 8.80 1.27
N ARG A 261 12.17 8.14 1.85
CA ARG A 261 10.75 8.34 1.50
C ARG A 261 10.30 9.79 1.73
N VAL A 262 10.72 10.40 2.84
CA VAL A 262 10.43 11.82 3.11
C VAL A 262 11.08 12.74 2.07
N ARG A 263 12.34 12.49 1.69
CA ARG A 263 13.01 13.28 0.64
C ARG A 263 12.32 13.11 -0.71
N TRP A 264 11.93 11.89 -1.08
CA TRP A 264 11.20 11.62 -2.31
C TRP A 264 9.83 12.28 -2.32
N ARG A 265 9.11 12.27 -1.18
CA ARG A 265 7.83 12.97 -1.07
C ARG A 265 7.99 14.48 -1.28
N LYS A 266 9.02 15.09 -0.70
CA LYS A 266 9.33 16.51 -0.91
C LYS A 266 9.57 16.86 -2.38
N ILE A 267 10.17 15.96 -3.17
CA ILE A 267 10.32 16.16 -4.62
C ILE A 267 8.95 16.26 -5.29
N PHE A 268 8.01 15.36 -4.98
CA PHE A 268 6.64 15.43 -5.49
C PHE A 268 5.92 16.70 -5.05
N ASP A 269 6.01 17.08 -3.78
CA ASP A 269 5.37 18.30 -3.27
C ASP A 269 5.92 19.56 -3.97
N LYS A 270 7.23 19.61 -4.21
CA LYS A 270 7.89 20.71 -4.92
C LYS A 270 7.47 20.79 -6.39
N ILE A 271 7.31 19.65 -7.05
CA ILE A 271 6.74 19.59 -8.40
C ILE A 271 5.29 20.08 -8.39
N SER A 272 4.49 19.62 -7.43
CA SER A 272 3.09 20.03 -7.25
C SER A 272 2.95 21.54 -7.08
N GLU A 273 3.82 22.15 -6.27
CA GLU A 273 3.89 23.59 -6.08
C GLU A 273 4.25 24.32 -7.38
N GLY A 274 5.27 23.85 -8.10
CA GLY A 274 5.70 24.41 -9.38
C GLY A 274 4.59 24.39 -10.44
N VAL A 275 3.89 23.26 -10.59
CA VAL A 275 2.76 23.11 -11.51
C VAL A 275 1.60 24.02 -11.09
N SER A 276 1.28 24.06 -9.79
CA SER A 276 0.24 24.94 -9.24
C SER A 276 0.54 26.42 -9.47
N ASN A 277 1.80 26.83 -9.35
CA ASN A 277 2.23 28.20 -9.60
C ASN A 277 2.14 28.55 -11.10
N ALA A 278 2.53 27.63 -11.99
CA ALA A 278 2.40 27.80 -13.44
C ALA A 278 0.93 27.93 -13.88
N LEU A 279 0.04 27.14 -13.29
CA LEU A 279 -1.41 27.23 -13.51
C LEU A 279 -1.96 28.60 -13.10
N LYS A 280 -1.62 29.08 -11.89
CA LYS A 280 -2.07 30.39 -11.39
C LYS A 280 -1.56 31.54 -12.26
N GLN A 281 -0.28 31.51 -12.64
CA GLN A 281 0.30 32.53 -13.51
C GLN A 281 -0.36 32.55 -14.88
N HIS A 282 -0.71 31.39 -15.45
CA HIS A 282 -1.39 31.34 -16.73
C HIS A 282 -2.82 31.89 -16.67
N GLN A 283 -3.58 31.58 -15.61
CA GLN A 283 -4.94 32.11 -15.43
C GLN A 283 -4.99 33.64 -15.38
N VAL A 284 -3.95 34.29 -14.85
CA VAL A 284 -3.85 35.75 -14.81
C VAL A 284 -3.59 36.35 -16.20
N ASN A 285 -2.88 35.62 -17.07
CA ASN A 285 -2.43 36.11 -18.37
C ASN A 285 -3.32 35.68 -19.55
N SER A 286 -4.21 34.70 -19.36
CA SER A 286 -5.10 34.19 -20.41
C SER A 286 -6.32 35.11 -20.60
N ARG A 287 -6.16 36.13 -21.45
CA ARG A 287 -7.27 36.91 -22.05
C ARG A 287 -7.57 36.51 -23.49
N ASP A 288 -6.63 35.83 -24.14
CA ASP A 288 -6.70 35.43 -25.54
C ASP A 288 -6.84 33.91 -25.56
N GLY A 289 -7.95 33.39 -26.11
CA GLY A 289 -8.36 31.97 -26.05
C GLY A 289 -7.44 30.96 -26.75
N LEU A 290 -6.17 30.91 -26.35
CA LEU A 290 -5.17 29.94 -26.77
C LEU A 290 -5.23 28.67 -25.90
N HIS A 291 -4.81 27.55 -26.49
CA HIS A 291 -5.13 26.18 -26.07
C HIS A 291 -4.28 25.58 -24.93
N ASP A 292 -3.24 26.26 -24.44
CA ASP A 292 -2.45 25.77 -23.31
C ASP A 292 -3.17 26.07 -21.99
N ARG A 293 -3.31 25.07 -21.12
CA ARG A 293 -3.91 25.20 -19.78
C ARG A 293 -2.86 25.53 -18.72
N ILE A 294 -1.58 25.24 -18.97
CA ILE A 294 -0.47 25.35 -18.02
C ILE A 294 0.63 26.25 -18.60
N GLY A 295 1.03 27.26 -17.82
CA GLY A 295 2.16 28.12 -18.18
C GLY A 295 3.51 27.40 -18.10
N LYS A 296 4.60 28.15 -18.29
CA LYS A 296 5.94 27.61 -18.05
C LYS A 296 6.08 27.19 -16.58
N VAL A 297 6.49 25.95 -16.34
CA VAL A 297 6.86 25.47 -15.01
C VAL A 297 8.31 25.84 -14.74
N ASP A 298 8.57 26.49 -13.61
CA ASP A 298 9.90 26.89 -13.17
C ASP A 298 10.12 26.34 -11.76
N ILE A 299 11.06 25.42 -11.61
CA ILE A 299 11.37 24.74 -10.35
C ILE A 299 12.89 24.64 -10.21
N ASP A 300 13.43 25.24 -9.16
CA ASP A 300 14.85 25.19 -8.85
C ASP A 300 15.14 24.01 -7.92
N PHE A 301 15.79 22.97 -8.43
CA PHE A 301 16.27 21.85 -7.63
C PHE A 301 17.71 22.07 -7.15
N SER A 302 17.96 21.81 -5.87
CA SER A 302 19.31 21.70 -5.33
C SER A 302 20.01 20.45 -5.86
N THR A 303 21.34 20.39 -5.72
CA THR A 303 22.15 19.24 -6.15
C THR A 303 21.71 17.94 -5.47
N THR A 304 21.42 17.99 -4.16
CA THR A 304 20.95 16.82 -3.40
C THR A 304 19.57 16.36 -3.84
N GLU A 305 18.66 17.30 -4.15
CA GLU A 305 17.33 16.94 -4.67
C GLU A 305 17.42 16.33 -6.06
N LEU A 306 18.34 16.77 -6.92
CA LEU A 306 18.56 16.16 -8.23
C LEU A 306 19.10 14.73 -8.09
N GLU A 307 20.04 14.48 -7.17
CA GLU A 307 20.54 13.14 -6.89
C GLU A 307 19.42 12.20 -6.40
N ASP A 308 18.59 12.67 -5.46
CA ASP A 308 17.41 11.93 -5.00
C ASP A 308 16.40 11.71 -6.13
N ALA A 309 16.20 12.71 -7.02
CA ALA A 309 15.31 12.59 -8.18
C ALA A 309 15.81 11.55 -9.19
N PHE A 310 17.13 11.46 -9.44
CA PHE A 310 17.72 10.42 -10.28
C PHE A 310 17.52 9.03 -9.69
N ARG A 311 17.70 8.87 -8.37
CA ARG A 311 17.45 7.59 -7.69
C ARG A 311 15.98 7.20 -7.76
N LEU A 312 15.09 8.15 -7.45
CA LEU A 312 13.64 7.96 -7.49
C LEU A 312 13.16 7.59 -8.90
N ASP A 313 13.64 8.27 -9.95
CA ASP A 313 13.30 7.95 -11.34
C ASP A 313 13.68 6.51 -11.71
N HIS A 314 14.90 6.07 -11.32
CA HIS A 314 15.31 4.69 -11.55
C HIS A 314 14.40 3.68 -10.83
N GLN A 315 14.02 3.97 -9.58
CA GLN A 315 13.12 3.12 -8.81
C GLN A 315 11.73 3.08 -9.45
N LEU A 316 11.17 4.22 -9.85
CA LEU A 316 9.88 4.28 -10.53
C LEU A 316 9.87 3.52 -11.86
N LYS A 317 10.98 3.54 -12.61
CA LYS A 317 11.16 2.70 -13.82
C LYS A 317 11.02 1.21 -13.49
N THR A 318 11.63 0.74 -12.41
CA THR A 318 11.48 -0.66 -12.00
C THR A 318 10.06 -0.98 -11.54
N LEU A 319 9.42 -0.07 -10.79
CA LEU A 319 8.04 -0.23 -10.32
C LEU A 319 7.07 -0.44 -11.49
N ARG A 320 7.24 0.34 -12.56
CA ARG A 320 6.46 0.23 -13.79
C ARG A 320 6.60 -1.13 -14.48
N LEU A 321 7.76 -1.76 -14.37
CA LEU A 321 8.05 -3.01 -15.07
C LEU A 321 7.53 -4.25 -14.33
N PHE A 322 7.02 -4.14 -13.10
CA PHE A 322 6.53 -5.33 -12.36
C PHE A 322 5.42 -6.07 -13.11
N ASP A 323 4.38 -5.36 -13.55
CA ASP A 323 3.27 -5.98 -14.29
C ASP A 323 3.71 -6.47 -15.67
N ALA A 324 4.57 -5.71 -16.36
CA ALA A 324 5.15 -6.12 -17.63
C ALA A 324 5.96 -7.42 -17.48
N LYS A 325 6.76 -7.53 -16.40
CA LYS A 325 7.58 -8.71 -16.13
C LYS A 325 6.73 -9.92 -15.76
N LYS A 326 5.62 -9.72 -15.04
CA LYS A 326 4.64 -10.79 -14.76
C LYS A 326 4.06 -11.35 -16.06
N ILE A 327 3.68 -10.49 -17.00
CA ILE A 327 3.19 -10.91 -18.32
C ILE A 327 4.27 -11.64 -19.11
N GLU A 328 5.51 -11.14 -19.09
CA GLU A 328 6.66 -11.77 -19.74
C GLU A 328 6.89 -13.20 -19.22
N ILE A 329 6.88 -13.39 -17.89
CA ILE A 329 7.03 -14.71 -17.24
C ILE A 329 5.88 -15.64 -17.65
N GLN A 330 4.65 -15.14 -17.68
CA GLN A 330 3.49 -15.93 -18.12
C GLN A 330 3.65 -16.42 -19.57
N ARG A 331 4.14 -15.57 -20.48
CA ARG A 331 4.43 -15.99 -21.87
C ARG A 331 5.53 -17.03 -21.93
N GLU A 332 6.62 -16.82 -21.21
CA GLU A 332 7.72 -17.79 -21.17
C GLU A 332 7.22 -19.17 -20.72
N LEU A 333 6.35 -19.22 -19.71
CA LEU A 333 5.72 -20.46 -19.25
C LEU A 333 4.85 -21.09 -20.34
N VAL A 334 4.00 -20.31 -21.02
CA VAL A 334 3.16 -20.81 -22.12
C VAL A 334 4.02 -21.37 -23.26
N THR A 335 5.09 -20.67 -23.66
CA THR A 335 6.00 -21.16 -24.70
C THR A 335 6.72 -22.44 -24.26
N ARG A 336 7.20 -22.51 -23.02
CA ARG A 336 7.83 -23.73 -22.48
C ARG A 336 6.88 -24.93 -22.45
N VAL A 337 5.60 -24.71 -22.14
CA VAL A 337 4.57 -25.77 -22.20
C VAL A 337 4.32 -26.20 -23.65
N ASN A 338 4.21 -25.26 -24.58
CA ASN A 338 3.94 -25.53 -26.00
C ASN A 338 5.12 -26.21 -26.73
N LEU A 339 6.36 -26.01 -26.27
CA LEU A 339 7.54 -26.68 -26.84
C LEU A 339 7.53 -28.20 -26.61
N GLY A 340 6.71 -28.72 -25.69
CA GLY A 340 6.54 -30.16 -25.44
C GLY A 340 7.77 -30.83 -24.84
N GLY A 341 7.58 -31.91 -24.07
CA GLY A 341 8.66 -32.64 -23.39
C GLY A 341 9.59 -33.47 -24.29
N GLY A 342 9.65 -33.19 -25.59
CA GLY A 342 10.41 -33.96 -26.56
C GLY A 342 11.31 -33.06 -27.40
N GLU A 343 12.56 -32.89 -26.97
CA GLU A 343 13.59 -32.30 -27.84
C GLU A 343 13.69 -33.10 -29.14
N SER A 344 13.51 -32.42 -30.27
CA SER A 344 13.75 -33.03 -31.58
C SER A 344 15.23 -33.46 -31.67
N PRO A 345 15.53 -34.69 -32.16
CA PRO A 345 16.91 -35.15 -32.34
C PRO A 345 17.75 -34.22 -33.23
N HIS A 346 17.11 -33.45 -34.10
CA HIS A 346 17.77 -32.50 -35.00
C HIS A 346 18.19 -31.18 -34.33
N GLN A 347 17.76 -30.91 -33.10
CA GLN A 347 18.14 -29.72 -32.33
C GLN A 347 19.22 -29.97 -31.26
N ARG A 348 19.65 -31.23 -31.08
CA ARG A 348 20.72 -31.57 -30.15
C ARG A 348 22.10 -31.31 -30.76
N VAL A 349 22.69 -30.15 -30.43
CA VAL A 349 24.08 -29.82 -30.79
C VAL A 349 25.09 -30.63 -29.95
N THR A 350 24.66 -31.16 -28.80
CA THR A 350 25.48 -32.01 -27.93
C THR A 350 24.96 -33.45 -27.93
N SER A 351 25.84 -34.41 -28.21
CA SER A 351 25.49 -35.83 -28.09
C SER A 351 25.12 -36.15 -26.64
N ALA A 352 23.95 -36.75 -26.44
CA ALA A 352 23.54 -37.24 -25.12
C ALA A 352 24.53 -38.35 -24.73
N LYS A 353 25.55 -38.01 -23.94
CA LYS A 353 26.45 -39.01 -23.35
C LYS A 353 25.60 -39.91 -22.46
N LYS A 354 25.40 -41.15 -22.90
CA LYS A 354 24.94 -42.24 -22.05
C LYS A 354 25.95 -42.37 -20.91
N TRP A 355 25.58 -41.92 -19.72
CA TRP A 355 26.22 -42.37 -18.48
C TRP A 355 25.78 -43.82 -18.31
N GLN A 356 26.71 -44.74 -18.55
CA GLN A 356 26.57 -46.17 -18.23
C GLN A 356 26.99 -46.43 -16.80
#